data_AF-A0A142EI35-F1
#
_entry.id   AF-A0A142EI35-F1
#
_cell.length_a   1.000
_cell.length_b   1.000
_cell.length_c   1.000
_cell.angle_alpha   90.00
_cell.angle_beta   90.00
_cell.angle_gamma   90.00
#
_symmetry.space_group_name_H-M   'P 1'
#
loop_
_entity.id
_entity.type
_entity.pdbx_description
1 polymer ?
#
loop_
_entity_poly.entity_id
_entity_poly.type
_entity_poly.pdbx_seq_one_letter_code
_entity_poly.pdbx_strand_id
1 'polypeptide(L)' 'MSKRRKYFHLVLILAAFVIGGLSLWHSGFWMEGRDNIPNFTAIAMGLTVISQGLVLRSGLKKGDE' A
#
# COMPACT_ATOMS: atom_id res chain seq x y z
N MET A 1 -11.48 -3.79 16.07
CA MET A 1 -11.00 -4.95 15.26
C MET A 1 -10.24 -5.96 16.12
N SER A 2 -10.34 -7.26 15.84
CA SER A 2 -9.52 -8.28 16.51
C SER A 2 -8.02 -8.10 16.21
N LYS A 3 -7.15 -8.52 17.15
CA LYS A 3 -5.69 -8.43 17.00
C LYS A 3 -5.22 -9.08 15.69
N ARG A 4 -5.71 -10.29 15.38
CA ARG A 4 -5.40 -11.03 14.14
C ARG A 4 -5.69 -10.21 12.88
N ARG A 5 -6.84 -9.54 12.84
CA ARG A 5 -7.25 -8.72 11.68
C ARG A 5 -6.38 -7.46 11.54
N LYS A 6 -6.00 -6.82 12.66
CA LYS A 6 -5.06 -5.68 12.65
C LYS A 6 -3.69 -6.10 12.09
N TYR A 7 -3.12 -7.21 12.56
CA TYR A 7 -1.84 -7.71 12.04
C TYR A 7 -1.91 -8.07 10.56
N PHE A 8 -3.01 -8.67 10.10
CA PHE A 8 -3.21 -8.96 8.69
C PHE A 8 -3.15 -7.69 7.81
N HIS A 9 -3.83 -6.63 8.20
CA HIS A 9 -3.78 -5.35 7.48
C HIS A 9 -2.38 -4.71 7.50
N LEU A 10 -1.66 -4.78 8.62
CA LEU A 10 -0.28 -4.30 8.73
C LEU A 10 0.67 -5.09 7.81
N VAL A 11 0.51 -6.41 7.73
CA VAL A 11 1.30 -7.25 6.82
C VAL A 11 1.02 -6.90 5.36
N LEU A 12 -0.23 -6.64 4.98
CA LEU A 12 -0.58 -6.20 3.63
C LEU A 12 0.07 -4.85 3.27
N ILE A 13 0.09 -3.90 4.22
CA ILE A 13 0.77 -2.61 4.04
C ILE A 13 2.26 -2.84 3.83
N LEU A 14 2.89 -3.68 4.66
CA LEU A 14 4.31 -3.98 4.55
C LEU A 14 4.65 -4.64 3.20
N ALA A 15 3.87 -5.63 2.77
CA ALA A 15 4.05 -6.28 1.48
C ALA A 15 3.89 -5.30 0.31
N ALA A 16 2.90 -4.40 0.38
CA ALA A 16 2.70 -3.37 -0.63
C ALA A 16 3.93 -2.44 -0.73
N PHE A 17 4.49 -2.00 0.41
CA PHE A 17 5.70 -1.17 0.42
C PHE A 17 6.93 -1.90 -0.15
N VAL A 18 7.11 -3.19 0.16
CA VAL A 18 8.20 -3.98 -0.40
C VAL A 18 8.07 -4.07 -1.92
N ILE A 19 6.92 -4.49 -2.43
CA ILE A 19 6.70 -4.69 -3.87
C ILE A 19 6.75 -3.35 -4.63
N GLY A 20 6.03 -2.34 -4.14
CA GLY A 20 5.98 -1.02 -4.76
C GLY A 20 7.31 -0.28 -4.66
N GLY A 21 8.00 -0.37 -3.53
CA GLY A 21 9.33 0.21 -3.32
C GLY A 21 10.38 -0.42 -4.22
N LEU A 22 10.39 -1.76 -4.36
CA LEU A 22 11.26 -2.45 -5.31
C LEU A 22 10.94 -2.06 -6.76
N SER A 23 9.66 -1.91 -7.11
CA SER A 23 9.25 -1.44 -8.44
C SER A 23 9.74 -0.02 -8.73
N LEU A 24 9.63 0.89 -7.74
CA LEU A 24 10.14 2.26 -7.86
C LEU A 24 11.66 2.30 -7.96
N TRP A 25 12.36 1.46 -7.21
CA TRP A 25 13.81 1.36 -7.25
C TRP A 25 14.31 0.87 -8.61
N HIS A 26 13.64 -0.14 -9.18
CA HIS A 26 14.05 -0.73 -10.45
C HIS A 26 13.66 0.13 -11.65
N SER A 27 12.45 0.70 -11.65
CA SER A 27 11.86 1.27 -12.86
C SER A 27 11.52 2.76 -12.74
N GLY A 28 11.82 3.40 -11.60
CA GLY A 28 11.39 4.76 -11.33
C GLY A 28 9.88 4.89 -11.15
N PHE A 29 9.41 6.12 -10.88
CA PHE A 29 7.97 6.41 -10.85
C PHE A 29 7.37 6.48 -12.27
N TRP A 30 8.15 7.00 -13.20
CA TRP A 30 7.91 6.94 -14.64
C TRP A 30 8.93 5.99 -15.23
N MET A 31 8.44 4.94 -15.90
CA MET A 31 9.33 3.97 -16.54
C MET A 31 10.06 4.66 -17.69
N GLU A 32 11.38 4.78 -17.57
CA GLU A 32 12.22 5.37 -18.62
C GLU A 32 12.10 4.56 -19.92
N GLY A 33 11.55 5.21 -20.96
CA GLY A 33 11.25 4.62 -22.26
C GLY A 33 10.51 5.61 -23.17
N ARG A 34 10.27 5.21 -24.43
CA ARG A 34 9.71 6.08 -25.50
C ARG A 34 8.36 6.72 -25.14
N ASP A 35 7.58 6.06 -24.27
CA ASP A 35 6.20 6.44 -23.99
C ASP A 35 5.95 6.91 -22.55
N ASN A 36 6.99 7.06 -21.70
CA ASN A 36 6.90 7.42 -20.28
C ASN A 36 5.64 6.82 -19.63
N ILE A 37 5.64 5.51 -19.39
CA ILE A 37 4.47 4.80 -18.84
C ILE A 37 4.52 4.88 -17.31
N PRO A 38 3.39 5.16 -16.62
CA PRO A 38 3.40 5.25 -15.18
C PRO A 38 3.67 3.88 -14.55
N ASN A 39 4.39 3.88 -13.42
CA ASN A 39 4.63 2.67 -12.64
C ASN A 39 3.34 2.26 -11.92
N PHE A 40 2.49 1.47 -12.60
CA PHE A 40 1.21 1.00 -12.06
C PHE A 40 1.37 0.21 -10.76
N THR A 41 2.50 -0.47 -10.56
CA THR A 41 2.81 -1.16 -9.30
C THR A 41 2.98 -0.18 -8.14
N ALA A 42 3.66 0.95 -8.37
CA ALA A 42 3.78 2.01 -7.37
C ALA A 42 2.42 2.69 -7.08
N ILE A 43 1.59 2.87 -8.11
CA ILE A 43 0.21 3.38 -7.95
C ILE A 43 -0.64 2.40 -7.14
N ALA A 44 -0.58 1.11 -7.46
CA ALA A 44 -1.29 0.06 -6.75
C ALA A 44 -0.84 -0.04 -5.29
N MET A 45 0.46 0.12 -5.00
CA MET A 45 0.98 0.26 -3.64
C MET A 45 0.31 1.42 -2.93
N GLY A 46 0.29 2.61 -3.51
CA GLY A 46 -0.32 3.81 -2.92
C GLY A 46 -1.80 3.60 -2.57
N LEU A 47 -2.58 3.09 -3.52
CA LEU A 47 -4.01 2.77 -3.32
C LEU A 47 -4.21 1.73 -2.22
N THR A 48 -3.37 0.71 -2.18
CA THR A 48 -3.42 -0.34 -1.15
C THR A 48 -3.13 0.24 0.22
N VAL A 49 -2.05 1.02 0.38
CA VAL A 49 -1.68 1.65 1.65
C VAL A 49 -2.81 2.56 2.16
N ILE A 50 -3.40 3.38 1.28
CA ILE A 50 -4.54 4.24 1.63
C ILE A 50 -5.74 3.40 2.08
N SER A 51 -6.12 2.37 1.30
CA SER A 51 -7.26 1.51 1.61
C SER A 51 -7.10 0.79 2.95
N GLN A 52 -5.94 0.16 3.18
CA GLN A 52 -5.66 -0.51 4.44
C GLN A 52 -5.58 0.48 5.61
N GLY A 53 -5.03 1.68 5.38
CA GLY A 53 -4.98 2.77 6.37
C GLY A 53 -6.37 3.25 6.79
N LEU A 54 -7.30 3.41 5.84
CA LEU A 54 -8.70 3.78 6.12
C LEU A 54 -9.43 2.69 6.91
N VAL A 55 -9.21 1.43 6.55
CA VAL A 55 -9.79 0.27 7.26
C VAL A 55 -9.25 0.17 8.70
N LEU A 56 -7.94 0.40 8.90
CA LEU A 56 -7.34 0.45 10.23
C LEU A 56 -7.87 1.62 11.04
N ARG A 57 -7.94 2.83 10.47
CA ARG A 57 -8.45 4.04 11.15
C ARG A 57 -9.91 3.88 11.58
N SER A 58 -10.77 3.36 10.70
CA SER A 58 -12.17 3.09 11.04
C SER A 58 -12.30 1.97 12.09
N GLY A 59 -11.49 0.93 12.00
CA GLY A 59 -11.46 -0.18 12.95
C GLY A 59 -10.87 0.17 14.33
N LEU A 60 -10.08 1.25 14.42
CA LEU A 60 -9.61 1.86 15.67
C LEU A 60 -10.68 2.76 16.29
N LYS A 61 -11.28 3.67 15.49
CA LYS A 61 -12.35 4.56 15.95
C LYS A 61 -13.53 3.80 16.56
N LYS A 62 -13.85 2.61 16.02
CA LYS A 62 -14.93 1.73 16.50
C LYS A 62 -14.59 0.90 17.74
N GLY A 63 -13.37 1.01 18.28
CA GLY A 63 -12.94 0.34 19.51
C GLY A 63 -12.65 1.30 20.67
N ASP A 64 -12.77 2.61 20.41
CA ASP A 64 -12.70 3.69 21.41
C ASP A 64 -14.12 4.23 21.76
N GLU A 65 -15.17 3.62 21.20
CA GLU A 65 -16.58 3.69 21.64
C GLU A 65 -16.95 2.38 22.34
#